data_AF-A0A7J7IHG2-F1
#
_entry.id   AF-A0A7J7IHG2-F1
#
_cell.length_a   1.000
_cell.length_b   1.000
_cell.length_c   1.000
_cell.angle_alpha   90.00
_cell.angle_beta   90.00
_cell.angle_gamma   90.00
#
_symmetry.space_group_name_H-M   'P 1'
#
loop_
_entity.id
_entity.type
_entity.pdbx_description
1 polymer ?
#
loop_
_entity_poly.entity_id
_entity_poly.type
_entity_poly.pdbx_seq_one_letter_code
_entity_poly.pdbx_strand_id
1 'polypeptide(L)'
;MKTFMASIRVPFSFAYLSKPLGIAAAADFHFETASRGQRSASVHKAFLGYWGAICFRRQVGGHWLVPLSAGKRLTSGTRVFCRLPGPRRLSATLSPEAKTSLRTHPCGILRAEHVGVHVAICGWAHTIRDRGGVTFLLLRDRYGIVQVTVDATSSESLRTQVKMVRRESVVRVRGTIRARDASNVNTAMPTGSVEVAAESIEILSKAEPLPLALEIEHPETGATLKANASTVSTTQVGSSEETRLRYRFLDLRRPPLQSALIRRHQVSMAVRRVLDELGFIEIETPILTRATPEGARDYLVPSRVHRGKWYALPQSPQLYKQLLMVGGMDRYFQIARCFRDEDLRQDRQPEFTQVDLEMSFVRAGRCDAGRRARC
;
A
#
# COMPACT_ATOMS: atom_id res chain seq x y z
N MET A 1 -6.00 46.03 5.62
CA MET A 1 -5.70 44.83 6.44
C MET A 1 -4.77 43.93 5.65
N LYS A 2 -3.50 43.82 6.05
CA LYS A 2 -2.52 42.91 5.42
C LYS A 2 -2.67 41.53 6.06
N THR A 3 -3.35 40.62 5.37
CA THR A 3 -3.58 39.25 5.85
C THR A 3 -2.30 38.44 5.71
N PHE A 4 -1.79 37.92 6.82
CA PHE A 4 -0.68 36.97 6.86
C PHE A 4 -1.23 35.59 6.48
N MET A 5 -1.02 35.14 5.24
CA MET A 5 -1.35 33.80 4.75
C MET A 5 -0.06 33.09 4.32
N ALA A 6 0.10 31.82 4.68
CA ALA A 6 1.23 30.99 4.27
C ALA A 6 0.70 29.69 3.66
N SER A 7 0.95 29.48 2.37
CA SER A 7 0.62 28.25 1.63
C SER A 7 1.87 27.37 1.56
N ILE A 8 1.79 26.15 2.10
CA ILE A 8 2.83 25.12 1.97
C ILE A 8 2.37 24.13 0.90
N ARG A 9 3.07 24.09 -0.25
CA ARG A 9 2.89 23.07 -1.29
C ARG A 9 3.94 21.98 -1.11
N VAL A 10 3.50 20.73 -0.91
CA VAL A 10 4.39 19.56 -0.96
C VAL A 10 3.99 18.73 -2.19
N PRO A 11 4.72 18.83 -3.33
CA PRO A 11 4.49 17.94 -4.45
C PRO A 11 5.03 16.55 -4.11
N PHE A 12 4.20 15.52 -4.27
CA PHE A 12 4.63 14.12 -4.25
C PHE A 12 4.55 13.58 -5.67
N SER A 13 5.70 13.19 -6.24
CA SER A 13 5.74 12.35 -7.43
C SER A 13 6.50 11.06 -7.12
N PHE A 14 5.94 9.93 -7.55
CA PHE A 14 6.53 8.60 -7.36
C PHE A 14 7.32 8.24 -8.63
N ALA A 15 8.63 8.48 -8.64
CA ALA A 15 9.52 7.94 -9.65
C ALA A 15 9.90 6.49 -9.30
N TYR A 16 9.97 5.64 -10.32
CA TYR A 16 10.42 4.25 -10.24
C TYR A 16 11.85 4.15 -9.67
N LEU A 17 12.04 3.39 -8.59
CA LEU A 17 13.35 2.96 -8.12
C LEU A 17 13.51 1.46 -8.42
N SER A 18 14.13 1.17 -9.56
CA SER A 18 14.64 -0.15 -9.93
C SER A 18 16.13 -0.24 -9.63
N LYS A 19 16.50 -0.83 -8.48
CA LYS A 19 17.79 -1.53 -8.25
C LYS A 19 17.76 -2.28 -6.90
N PRO A 20 18.36 -3.48 -6.80
CA PRO A 20 18.33 -4.28 -5.58
C PRO A 20 19.47 -3.82 -4.65
N LEU A 21 19.14 -3.46 -3.41
CA LEU A 21 20.12 -3.29 -2.34
C LEU A 21 19.80 -4.30 -1.24
N GLY A 22 20.72 -5.24 -1.05
CA GLY A 22 20.69 -6.20 0.03
C GLY A 22 20.84 -5.51 1.39
N ILE A 23 20.20 -6.13 2.38
CA ILE A 23 20.46 -6.10 3.83
C ILE A 23 21.03 -4.76 4.37
N ALA A 24 20.14 -4.05 5.09
CA ALA A 24 20.39 -2.80 5.82
C ALA A 24 20.67 -1.57 4.95
N ALA A 25 19.61 -0.99 4.37
CA ALA A 25 19.66 0.35 3.79
C ALA A 25 18.78 1.31 4.61
N ALA A 26 19.42 2.24 5.31
CA ALA A 26 18.78 3.50 5.70
C ALA A 26 18.35 4.22 4.42
N ALA A 27 17.11 4.69 4.37
CA ALA A 27 16.63 5.49 3.24
C ALA A 27 17.24 6.89 3.34
N ASP A 28 18.33 7.14 2.61
CA ASP A 28 18.85 8.49 2.39
C ASP A 28 17.93 9.21 1.39
N PHE A 29 17.23 10.24 1.88
CA PHE A 29 16.38 11.12 1.08
C PHE A 29 17.20 12.31 0.56
N HIS A 30 17.39 12.38 -0.75
CA HIS A 30 17.92 13.59 -1.39
C HIS A 30 16.80 14.60 -1.63
N PHE A 31 16.89 15.76 -0.99
CA PHE A 31 16.06 16.93 -1.23
C PHE A 31 16.82 17.93 -2.11
N GLU A 32 16.30 18.25 -3.29
CA GLU A 32 16.84 19.31 -4.14
C GLU A 32 16.02 20.58 -3.94
N THR A 33 16.58 21.55 -3.21
CA THR A 33 16.01 22.90 -3.07
C THR A 33 16.56 23.79 -4.17
N ALA A 34 15.69 24.32 -5.03
CA ALA A 34 16.06 25.37 -5.97
C ALA A 34 16.28 26.71 -5.22
N SER A 35 17.49 26.89 -4.68
CA SER A 35 18.02 28.21 -4.33
C SER A 35 19.53 28.17 -4.44
N ARG A 36 20.09 29.02 -5.33
CA ARG A 36 21.53 29.22 -5.52
C ARG A 36 22.21 29.47 -4.17
N GLY A 37 23.16 28.58 -3.84
CA GLY A 37 24.29 28.83 -2.96
C GLY A 37 24.01 29.00 -1.47
N GLN A 38 24.08 27.91 -0.69
CA GLN A 38 24.84 27.83 0.58
C GLN A 38 24.87 26.39 1.12
N ARG A 39 26.01 26.01 1.71
CA ARG A 39 26.43 24.64 1.99
C ARG A 39 25.71 23.97 3.18
N SER A 40 25.57 22.66 3.02
CA SER A 40 25.10 21.59 3.91
C SER A 40 25.76 21.55 5.30
N ALA A 41 24.97 21.39 6.38
CA ALA A 41 25.35 20.70 7.64
C ALA A 41 24.22 20.59 8.70
N SER A 42 23.20 21.46 8.69
CA SER A 42 22.28 21.60 9.85
C SER A 42 20.96 20.80 9.79
N VAL A 43 20.68 20.07 8.71
CA VAL A 43 19.36 19.44 8.48
C VAL A 43 19.22 18.06 9.16
N HIS A 44 20.32 17.39 9.48
CA HIS A 44 20.30 16.02 10.02
C HIS A 44 19.81 15.91 11.48
N LYS A 45 19.88 16.98 12.29
CA LYS A 45 19.52 16.92 13.72
C LYS A 45 18.05 17.27 14.02
N ALA A 46 17.34 17.93 13.11
CA ALA A 46 15.96 18.36 13.35
C ALA A 46 14.91 17.25 13.15
N PHE A 47 15.22 16.22 12.34
CA PHE A 47 14.26 15.18 11.98
C PHE A 47 14.00 14.12 13.08
N LEU A 48 14.97 13.89 13.98
CA LEU A 48 14.85 12.88 15.05
C LEU A 48 14.09 13.37 16.29
N GLY A 49 13.90 14.68 16.46
CA GLY A 49 13.31 15.25 17.68
C GLY A 49 11.78 15.24 17.74
N TYR A 50 11.09 15.17 16.59
CA TYR A 50 9.64 15.40 16.50
C TYR A 50 8.79 14.13 16.47
N TRP A 51 9.39 12.94 16.26
CA TRP A 51 8.70 11.65 16.23
C TRP A 51 8.74 10.87 17.56
N GLY A 52 9.12 11.54 18.66
CA GLY A 52 9.43 10.90 19.96
C GLY A 52 8.33 10.94 21.04
N ALA A 53 7.11 11.36 20.74
CA ALA A 53 6.04 11.48 21.75
C ALA A 53 4.74 10.78 21.34
N ILE A 54 4.79 9.45 21.22
CA ILE A 54 3.60 8.60 21.13
C ILE A 54 3.70 7.59 22.27
N CYS A 55 3.11 7.92 23.42
CA CYS A 55 2.89 6.97 24.50
C CYS A 55 1.43 6.49 24.47
N PHE A 56 1.21 5.23 24.11
CA PHE A 56 -0.07 4.56 24.27
C PHE A 56 -0.35 4.28 25.75
N ARG A 57 -1.55 4.63 26.24
CA ARG A 57 -2.10 4.12 27.50
C ARG A 57 -2.54 2.67 27.28
N ARG A 58 -1.94 1.73 28.02
CA ARG A 58 -2.48 0.37 28.21
C ARG A 58 -2.52 0.08 29.71
N GLN A 59 -3.72 -0.22 30.21
CA GLN A 59 -3.97 -0.57 31.60
C GLN A 59 -3.53 -2.01 31.84
N VAL A 60 -2.56 -2.21 32.75
CA VAL A 60 -2.18 -3.53 33.26
C VAL A 60 -1.95 -3.38 34.77
N GLY A 61 -2.71 -4.12 35.59
CA GLY A 61 -2.38 -4.35 37.00
C GLY A 61 -2.66 -3.22 38.01
N GLY A 62 -3.78 -2.50 37.90
CA GLY A 62 -4.39 -1.79 39.04
C GLY A 62 -3.64 -0.60 39.66
N HIS A 63 -2.48 -0.17 39.17
CA HIS A 63 -1.75 0.99 39.68
C HIS A 63 -1.49 2.05 38.61
N TRP A 64 -1.73 3.32 38.96
CA TRP A 64 -1.48 4.49 38.13
C TRP A 64 0.00 4.93 38.24
N LEU A 65 0.74 4.92 37.14
CA LEU A 65 2.05 5.56 37.07
C LEU A 65 1.89 7.02 36.60
N VAL A 66 2.20 7.96 37.49
CA VAL A 66 2.27 9.41 37.23
C VAL A 66 3.56 9.71 36.43
N PRO A 67 3.55 10.61 35.43
CA PRO A 67 4.78 10.94 34.71
C PRO A 67 5.78 11.65 35.64
N LEU A 68 7.03 11.19 35.60
CA LEU A 68 8.19 11.84 36.22
C LEU A 68 8.24 13.31 35.78
N SER A 69 8.21 14.19 36.78
CA SER A 69 8.32 15.64 36.67
C SER A 69 9.53 16.08 35.85
N ALA A 70 9.36 17.21 35.17
CA ALA A 70 10.34 17.89 34.35
C ALA A 70 11.75 17.94 34.98
N GLY A 71 12.76 17.57 34.19
CA GLY A 71 14.15 17.92 34.46
C GLY A 71 15.10 16.77 34.77
N LYS A 72 15.35 15.85 33.83
CA LYS A 72 16.66 15.16 33.73
C LYS A 72 17.08 15.01 32.26
N ARG A 73 18.32 15.39 31.97
CA ARG A 73 18.99 15.27 30.67
C ARG A 73 19.12 13.79 30.28
N LEU A 74 18.66 13.42 29.10
CA LEU A 74 19.07 12.17 28.45
C LEU A 74 20.55 12.33 28.04
N THR A 75 21.43 11.51 28.62
CA THR A 75 22.85 11.46 28.26
C THR A 75 23.03 10.73 26.92
N SER A 76 24.10 11.10 26.21
CA SER A 76 24.47 10.54 24.91
C SER A 76 24.71 9.03 25.01
N GLY A 77 23.77 8.23 24.52
CA GLY A 77 23.86 6.77 24.53
C GLY A 77 22.51 6.05 24.54
N THR A 78 21.41 6.72 24.88
CA THR A 78 20.08 6.10 24.90
C THR A 78 19.54 5.95 23.46
N ARG A 79 19.60 4.73 22.91
CA ARG A 79 18.90 4.39 21.66
C ARG A 79 17.39 4.35 21.92
N VAL A 80 16.67 5.35 21.41
CA VAL A 80 15.21 5.34 21.38
C VAL A 80 14.76 4.47 20.22
N PHE A 81 14.28 3.26 20.51
CA PHE A 81 13.65 2.41 19.51
C PHE A 81 12.22 2.90 19.25
N CYS A 82 12.03 3.68 18.19
CA CYS A 82 10.71 3.80 17.59
C CYS A 82 10.39 2.48 16.89
N ARG A 83 9.76 1.55 17.63
CA ARG A 83 9.02 0.47 16.98
C ARG A 83 7.85 1.15 16.26
N LEU A 84 7.98 1.35 14.95
CA LEU A 84 6.80 1.26 14.08
C LEU A 84 6.02 0.03 14.56
N PRO A 85 4.68 0.07 14.68
CA PRO A 85 3.94 -1.16 14.96
C PRO A 85 4.44 -2.18 13.95
N GLY A 86 5.17 -3.18 14.43
CA GLY A 86 5.58 -4.29 13.59
C GLY A 86 4.33 -4.85 12.94
N PRO A 87 4.44 -5.63 11.85
CA PRO A 87 3.30 -6.38 11.36
C PRO A 87 2.64 -7.01 12.59
N ARG A 88 1.37 -6.65 12.87
CA ARG A 88 0.64 -7.16 14.04
C ARG A 88 0.99 -8.64 14.10
N ARG A 89 1.58 -9.12 15.20
CA ARG A 89 1.65 -10.57 15.42
C ARG A 89 0.22 -11.02 15.32
N LEU A 90 -0.11 -11.67 14.20
CA LEU A 90 -1.40 -12.27 13.97
C LEU A 90 -1.54 -13.25 15.13
N SER A 91 -2.39 -12.92 16.10
CA SER A 91 -2.78 -13.89 17.11
C SER A 91 -3.46 -15.04 16.38
N ALA A 92 -3.28 -16.25 16.89
CA ALA A 92 -3.94 -17.47 16.43
C ALA A 92 -5.49 -17.36 16.39
N THR A 93 -6.05 -16.35 17.05
CA THR A 93 -7.44 -15.95 16.92
C THR A 93 -7.60 -15.06 15.69
N LEU A 94 -8.22 -15.64 14.64
CA LEU A 94 -8.77 -14.98 13.45
C LEU A 94 -9.12 -13.51 13.71
N SER A 95 -8.60 -12.57 12.91
CA SER A 95 -9.32 -11.31 12.79
C SER A 95 -10.66 -11.62 12.09
N PRO A 96 -11.82 -11.27 12.68
CA PRO A 96 -13.13 -11.45 12.04
C PRO A 96 -13.24 -10.78 10.66
N GLU A 97 -12.29 -9.88 10.37
CA GLU A 97 -12.30 -8.90 9.28
C GLU A 97 -12.10 -9.49 7.87
N ALA A 98 -11.73 -10.78 7.73
CA ALA A 98 -11.46 -11.37 6.41
C ALA A 98 -12.38 -12.54 6.02
N LYS A 99 -13.29 -12.96 6.90
CA LYS A 99 -14.31 -13.98 6.60
C LYS A 99 -15.33 -13.40 5.62
N THR A 100 -15.76 -14.20 4.65
CA THR A 100 -16.83 -13.85 3.69
C THR A 100 -17.84 -15.00 3.60
N SER A 101 -18.93 -14.82 2.85
CA SER A 101 -19.91 -15.89 2.61
C SER A 101 -19.30 -17.16 1.99
N LEU A 102 -18.22 -17.03 1.22
CA LEU A 102 -17.56 -18.14 0.54
C LEU A 102 -16.25 -18.59 1.22
N ARG A 103 -15.64 -17.72 2.03
CA ARG A 103 -14.30 -17.92 2.60
C ARG A 103 -14.31 -17.84 4.13
N THR A 104 -13.79 -18.87 4.76
CA THR A 104 -13.55 -18.92 6.21
C THR A 104 -12.24 -18.26 6.61
N HIS A 105 -11.15 -18.56 5.88
CA HIS A 105 -9.80 -18.12 6.17
C HIS A 105 -9.14 -17.57 4.90
N PRO A 106 -8.33 -16.51 4.99
CA PRO A 106 -7.37 -16.17 3.95
C PRO A 106 -6.30 -17.24 3.73
N CYS A 107 -5.76 -17.31 2.52
CA CYS A 107 -4.74 -18.30 2.16
C CYS A 107 -3.45 -18.08 2.97
N GLY A 108 -2.93 -16.86 3.00
CA GLY A 108 -1.61 -16.55 3.59
C GLY A 108 -1.51 -16.61 5.12
N ILE A 109 -2.62 -16.78 5.84
CA ILE A 109 -2.62 -16.76 7.32
C ILE A 109 -2.49 -18.15 7.95
N LEU A 110 -2.61 -19.23 7.16
CA LEU A 110 -2.63 -20.59 7.71
C LEU A 110 -1.27 -20.98 8.29
N ARG A 111 -1.27 -21.57 9.49
CA ARG A 111 -0.09 -21.95 10.29
C ARG A 111 -0.30 -23.32 10.94
N ALA A 112 0.77 -23.90 11.51
CA ALA A 112 0.75 -25.20 12.18
C ALA A 112 -0.32 -25.33 13.29
N GLU A 113 -0.64 -24.23 13.98
CA GLU A 113 -1.71 -24.17 14.98
C GLU A 113 -3.12 -24.42 14.42
N HIS A 114 -3.30 -24.36 13.09
CA HIS A 114 -4.58 -24.59 12.42
C HIS A 114 -4.74 -26.03 11.88
N VAL A 115 -3.76 -26.92 12.13
CA VAL A 115 -3.84 -28.32 11.65
C VAL A 115 -5.06 -29.02 12.24
N GLY A 116 -5.78 -29.77 11.40
CA GLY A 116 -7.03 -30.45 11.73
C GLY A 116 -8.29 -29.59 11.57
N VAL A 117 -8.16 -28.29 11.31
CA VAL A 117 -9.31 -27.40 11.09
C VAL A 117 -9.83 -27.53 9.66
N HIS A 118 -11.15 -27.67 9.51
CA HIS A 118 -11.82 -27.56 8.22
C HIS A 118 -11.92 -26.10 7.78
N VAL A 119 -11.47 -25.81 6.56
CA VAL A 119 -11.46 -24.46 6.00
C VAL A 119 -12.10 -24.43 4.62
N ALA A 120 -12.79 -23.34 4.33
CA ALA A 120 -13.09 -22.89 2.98
C ALA A 120 -12.18 -21.70 2.64
N ILE A 121 -11.37 -21.83 1.58
CA ILE A 121 -10.47 -20.81 1.07
C ILE A 121 -10.82 -20.48 -0.39
N CYS A 122 -10.66 -19.21 -0.78
CA CYS A 122 -10.93 -18.75 -2.15
C CYS A 122 -9.75 -17.94 -2.64
N GLY A 123 -9.39 -18.13 -3.91
CA GLY A 123 -8.28 -17.42 -4.52
C GLY A 123 -8.07 -17.74 -5.99
N TRP A 124 -6.92 -17.34 -6.50
CA TRP A 124 -6.46 -17.59 -7.85
C TRP A 124 -5.51 -18.79 -7.88
N ALA A 125 -5.72 -19.71 -8.80
CA ALA A 125 -4.83 -20.84 -9.05
C ALA A 125 -3.49 -20.34 -9.60
N HIS A 126 -2.49 -20.18 -8.74
CA HIS A 126 -1.22 -19.56 -9.12
C HIS A 126 -0.32 -20.52 -9.90
N THR A 127 -0.19 -21.77 -9.43
CA THR A 127 0.58 -22.82 -10.08
C THR A 127 -0.11 -24.15 -9.81
N ILE A 128 -0.11 -25.03 -10.81
CA ILE A 128 -0.71 -26.36 -10.74
C ILE A 128 0.38 -27.34 -11.18
N ARG A 129 0.63 -28.37 -10.37
CA ARG A 129 1.61 -29.41 -10.68
C ARG A 129 0.97 -30.76 -10.45
N ASP A 130 1.08 -31.64 -11.42
CA ASP A 130 0.66 -33.04 -11.30
C ASP A 130 1.92 -33.91 -11.22
N ARG A 131 2.01 -34.75 -10.19
CA ARG A 131 3.08 -35.72 -9.99
C ARG A 131 2.47 -37.09 -9.75
N GLY A 132 2.20 -37.80 -10.84
CA GLY A 132 1.96 -39.25 -10.82
C GLY A 132 0.84 -39.70 -9.87
N GLY A 133 -0.25 -38.93 -9.78
CA GLY A 133 -1.42 -39.27 -8.94
C GLY A 133 -1.68 -38.29 -7.79
N VAL A 134 -0.78 -37.32 -7.55
CA VAL A 134 -1.00 -36.20 -6.63
C VAL A 134 -0.93 -34.88 -7.38
N THR A 135 -1.97 -34.07 -7.27
CA THR A 135 -2.02 -32.71 -7.81
C THR A 135 -1.81 -31.70 -6.70
N PHE A 136 -0.81 -30.84 -6.88
CA PHE A 136 -0.52 -29.71 -6.01
C PHE A 136 -0.96 -28.41 -6.68
N LEU A 137 -1.89 -27.70 -6.04
CA LEU A 137 -2.39 -26.40 -6.46
C LEU A 137 -1.93 -25.34 -5.46
N LEU A 138 -1.14 -24.37 -5.92
CA LEU A 138 -0.87 -23.17 -5.13
C LEU A 138 -2.03 -22.19 -5.30
N LEU A 139 -2.78 -21.95 -4.23
CA LEU A 139 -3.87 -21.00 -4.21
C LEU A 139 -3.41 -19.67 -3.62
N ARG A 140 -3.52 -18.59 -4.41
CA ARG A 140 -3.13 -17.23 -4.02
C ARG A 140 -4.34 -16.38 -3.70
N ASP A 141 -4.26 -15.58 -2.65
CA ASP A 141 -5.14 -14.44 -2.43
C ASP A 141 -4.33 -13.18 -2.09
N ARG A 142 -5.00 -12.12 -1.61
CA ARG A 142 -4.35 -10.87 -1.20
C ARG A 142 -3.35 -11.07 -0.04
N TYR A 143 -3.59 -12.06 0.82
CA TYR A 143 -2.87 -12.25 2.07
C TYR A 143 -1.69 -13.21 1.93
N GLY A 144 -1.67 -14.03 0.88
CA GLY A 144 -0.54 -14.86 0.54
C GLY A 144 -0.94 -16.07 -0.31
N ILE A 145 -0.14 -17.12 -0.23
CA ILE A 145 -0.30 -18.34 -1.01
C ILE A 145 -0.33 -19.52 -0.03
N VAL A 146 -1.17 -20.51 -0.31
CA VAL A 146 -1.16 -21.81 0.38
C VAL A 146 -1.20 -22.94 -0.64
N GLN A 147 -0.62 -24.09 -0.29
CA GLN A 147 -0.73 -25.31 -1.09
C GLN A 147 -2.02 -26.04 -0.77
N VAL A 148 -2.69 -26.47 -1.82
CA VAL A 148 -3.83 -27.36 -1.81
C VAL A 148 -3.37 -28.67 -2.46
N THR A 149 -3.63 -29.77 -1.79
CA THR A 149 -3.21 -31.11 -2.23
C THR A 149 -4.45 -31.94 -2.54
N VAL A 150 -4.45 -32.57 -3.72
CA VAL A 150 -5.44 -33.58 -4.14
C VAL A 150 -4.65 -34.85 -4.43
N ASP A 151 -4.83 -35.87 -3.61
CA ASP A 151 -4.09 -37.13 -3.68
C ASP A 151 -4.94 -38.28 -4.23
N ALA A 152 -4.39 -39.50 -4.26
CA ALA A 152 -5.09 -40.69 -4.73
C ALA A 152 -6.25 -41.12 -3.81
N THR A 153 -6.27 -40.69 -2.54
CA THR A 153 -7.35 -41.00 -1.59
C THR A 153 -8.59 -40.11 -1.80
N SER A 154 -8.43 -39.04 -2.57
CA SER A 154 -9.49 -38.11 -2.93
C SER A 154 -10.49 -38.70 -3.92
N SER A 155 -11.75 -38.26 -3.86
CA SER A 155 -12.79 -38.74 -4.76
C SER A 155 -12.43 -38.55 -6.25
N GLU A 156 -12.89 -39.45 -7.11
CA GLU A 156 -12.64 -39.35 -8.55
C GLU A 156 -13.21 -38.07 -9.17
N SER A 157 -14.35 -37.61 -8.66
CA SER A 157 -14.94 -36.32 -9.03
C SER A 157 -13.98 -35.15 -8.74
N LEU A 158 -13.37 -35.13 -7.55
CA LEU A 158 -12.41 -34.08 -7.17
C LEU A 158 -11.14 -34.13 -8.05
N ARG A 159 -10.60 -35.34 -8.29
CA ARG A 159 -9.44 -35.55 -9.18
C ARG A 159 -9.72 -35.12 -10.61
N THR A 160 -10.96 -35.21 -11.07
CA THR A 160 -11.39 -34.71 -12.39
C THR A 160 -11.55 -33.19 -12.38
N GLN A 161 -12.16 -32.63 -11.33
CA GLN A 161 -12.36 -31.19 -11.18
C GLN A 161 -11.05 -30.41 -11.13
N VAL A 162 -10.06 -30.89 -10.36
CA VAL A 162 -8.76 -30.20 -10.24
C VAL A 162 -8.02 -30.12 -11.58
N LYS A 163 -8.16 -31.12 -12.46
CA LYS A 163 -7.58 -31.12 -13.81
C LYS A 163 -8.19 -30.08 -14.75
N MET A 164 -9.41 -29.62 -14.47
CA MET A 164 -10.06 -28.56 -15.24
C MET A 164 -9.61 -27.15 -14.83
N VAL A 165 -8.96 -27.01 -13.67
CA VAL A 165 -8.45 -25.74 -13.17
C VAL A 165 -7.32 -25.27 -14.09
N ARG A 166 -7.41 -24.03 -14.57
CA ARG A 166 -6.33 -23.38 -15.33
C ARG A 166 -5.60 -22.36 -14.46
N ARG A 167 -4.36 -22.06 -14.80
CA ARG A 167 -3.60 -20.97 -14.18
C ARG A 167 -4.43 -19.68 -14.18
N GLU A 168 -4.46 -18.99 -13.06
CA GLU A 168 -5.24 -17.79 -12.74
C GLU A 168 -6.78 -17.96 -12.73
N SER A 169 -7.30 -19.19 -12.79
CA SER A 169 -8.73 -19.43 -12.52
C SER A 169 -9.07 -19.07 -11.09
N VAL A 170 -10.27 -18.55 -10.87
CA VAL A 170 -10.80 -18.27 -9.53
C VAL A 170 -11.46 -19.54 -9.02
N VAL A 171 -10.96 -20.05 -7.91
CA VAL A 171 -11.44 -21.30 -7.33
C VAL A 171 -11.74 -21.14 -5.85
N ARG A 172 -12.71 -21.91 -5.39
CA ARG A 172 -13.00 -22.14 -3.98
C ARG A 172 -12.63 -23.57 -3.65
N VAL A 173 -11.93 -23.74 -2.53
CA VAL A 173 -11.52 -25.04 -2.01
C VAL A 173 -12.08 -25.18 -0.62
N ARG A 174 -12.72 -26.32 -0.33
CA ARG A 174 -13.01 -26.76 1.04
C ARG A 174 -12.16 -27.97 1.34
N GLY A 175 -11.61 -28.03 2.55
CA GLY A 175 -10.74 -29.11 2.95
C GLY A 175 -10.25 -28.98 4.37
N THR A 176 -9.43 -29.94 4.78
CA THR A 176 -8.82 -29.98 6.11
C THR A 176 -7.35 -29.55 6.04
N ILE A 177 -6.92 -28.72 6.98
CA ILE A 177 -5.50 -28.32 7.07
C ILE A 177 -4.69 -29.50 7.61
N ARG A 178 -3.60 -29.84 6.92
CA ARG A 178 -2.63 -30.87 7.32
C ARG A 178 -1.24 -30.26 7.47
N ALA A 179 -0.44 -30.83 8.38
CA ALA A 179 0.98 -30.56 8.41
C ALA A 179 1.62 -31.20 7.17
N ARG A 180 2.59 -30.53 6.55
CA ARG A 180 3.41 -31.16 5.53
C ARG A 180 4.39 -32.13 6.18
N ASP A 181 4.82 -33.14 5.43
CA ASP A 181 5.94 -33.98 5.84
C ASP A 181 7.19 -33.12 6.08
N ALA A 182 8.03 -33.52 7.02
CA ALA A 182 9.24 -32.78 7.38
C ALA A 182 10.17 -32.52 6.17
N SER A 183 10.21 -33.45 5.21
CA SER A 183 10.98 -33.31 3.95
C SER A 183 10.36 -32.33 2.95
N ASN A 184 9.07 -32.02 3.09
CA ASN A 184 8.27 -31.20 2.18
C ASN A 184 7.93 -29.80 2.76
N VAL A 185 8.46 -29.49 3.95
CA VAL A 185 8.32 -28.17 4.57
C VAL A 185 9.08 -27.15 3.74
N ASN A 186 8.38 -26.11 3.30
CA ASN A 186 8.97 -25.01 2.56
C ASN A 186 9.23 -23.81 3.48
N THR A 187 10.50 -23.55 3.81
CA THR A 187 10.89 -22.43 4.68
C THR A 187 10.79 -21.06 4.01
N ALA A 188 10.70 -20.98 2.67
CA ALA A 188 10.52 -19.74 1.94
C ALA A 188 9.07 -19.22 1.97
N MET A 189 8.11 -20.07 2.35
CA MET A 189 6.70 -19.72 2.44
C MET A 189 6.24 -19.57 3.90
N PRO A 190 5.50 -18.50 4.26
CA PRO A 190 4.89 -18.38 5.59
C PRO A 190 3.92 -19.51 5.94
N THR A 191 3.27 -20.11 4.94
CA THR A 191 2.38 -21.27 5.10
C THR A 191 3.08 -22.59 4.77
N GLY A 192 4.40 -22.59 4.58
CA GLY A 192 5.10 -23.74 4.01
C GLY A 192 5.24 -24.95 4.92
N SER A 193 4.86 -24.84 6.19
CA SER A 193 4.73 -25.98 7.12
C SER A 193 3.38 -26.69 7.03
N VAL A 194 2.40 -26.11 6.31
CA VAL A 194 1.04 -26.63 6.20
C VAL A 194 0.57 -26.72 4.74
N GLU A 195 -0.45 -27.53 4.53
CA GLU A 195 -1.19 -27.62 3.28
C GLU A 195 -2.68 -27.88 3.57
N VAL A 196 -3.53 -27.71 2.56
CA VAL A 196 -4.95 -28.02 2.65
C VAL A 196 -5.23 -29.26 1.81
N ALA A 197 -5.59 -30.36 2.47
CA ALA A 197 -6.11 -31.53 1.78
C ALA A 197 -7.53 -31.24 1.31
N ALA A 198 -7.71 -31.14 -0.01
CA ALA A 198 -8.99 -30.74 -0.57
C ALA A 198 -10.04 -31.86 -0.43
N GLU A 199 -11.24 -31.48 0.01
CA GLU A 199 -12.44 -32.32 0.02
C GLU A 199 -13.37 -31.95 -1.15
N SER A 200 -13.38 -30.68 -1.55
CA SER A 200 -14.13 -30.19 -2.71
C SER A 200 -13.42 -28.99 -3.35
N ILE A 201 -13.49 -28.90 -4.68
CA ILE A 201 -13.02 -27.76 -5.46
C ILE A 201 -14.14 -27.27 -6.37
N GLU A 202 -14.46 -25.99 -6.26
CA GLU A 202 -15.45 -25.31 -7.09
C GLU A 202 -14.74 -24.25 -7.94
N ILE A 203 -14.88 -24.33 -9.27
CA ILE A 203 -14.35 -23.34 -10.20
C ILE A 203 -15.38 -22.21 -10.32
N LEU A 204 -15.14 -21.11 -9.59
CA LEU A 204 -16.02 -19.94 -9.61
C LEU A 204 -15.93 -19.18 -10.93
N SER A 205 -14.73 -19.11 -11.51
CA SER A 205 -14.50 -18.49 -12.81
C SER A 205 -13.25 -19.09 -13.46
N LYS A 206 -13.42 -19.57 -14.69
CA LYS A 206 -12.33 -20.18 -15.47
C LYS A 206 -11.50 -19.08 -16.15
N ALA A 207 -10.18 -19.20 -16.07
CA ALA A 207 -9.28 -18.29 -16.78
C ALA A 207 -9.06 -18.71 -18.25
N GLU A 208 -9.04 -17.70 -19.11
CA GLU A 208 -8.53 -17.76 -20.48
C GLU A 208 -6.99 -17.75 -20.50
N PRO A 209 -6.35 -18.10 -21.63
CA PRO A 209 -4.91 -17.92 -21.80
C PRO A 209 -4.47 -16.50 -21.45
N LEU A 210 -3.41 -16.37 -20.65
CA LEU A 210 -2.99 -15.08 -20.11
C LEU A 210 -2.30 -14.23 -21.19
N PRO A 211 -2.73 -12.97 -21.41
CA PRO A 211 -2.09 -12.08 -22.39
C PRO A 211 -0.78 -11.46 -21.90
N LEU A 212 -0.43 -11.64 -20.62
CA LEU A 212 0.89 -11.32 -20.07
C LEU A 212 1.37 -12.41 -19.10
N ALA A 213 2.69 -12.54 -19.01
CA ALA A 213 3.30 -13.33 -17.96
C ALA A 213 3.16 -12.61 -16.62
N LEU A 214 2.49 -13.26 -15.67
CA LEU A 214 2.49 -12.82 -14.28
C LEU A 214 3.79 -13.31 -13.62
N GLU A 215 4.83 -12.50 -13.69
CA GLU A 215 6.06 -12.64 -12.90
C GLU A 215 5.74 -12.40 -11.42
N ILE A 216 5.24 -13.44 -10.78
CA ILE A 216 5.01 -13.50 -9.34
C ILE A 216 6.03 -14.51 -8.85
N GLU A 217 6.91 -14.08 -7.92
CA GLU A 217 7.96 -14.92 -7.36
C GLU A 217 7.40 -16.29 -7.00
N HIS A 218 8.03 -17.35 -7.50
CA HIS A 218 7.60 -18.70 -7.18
C HIS A 218 7.99 -18.97 -5.73
N PRO A 219 7.00 -19.13 -4.83
CA PRO A 219 7.29 -19.23 -3.40
C PRO A 219 8.06 -20.50 -3.02
N GLU A 220 8.15 -21.47 -3.93
CA GLU A 220 8.71 -22.80 -3.68
C GLU A 220 10.19 -22.95 -3.99
N THR A 221 10.71 -22.14 -4.91
CA THR A 221 12.14 -22.18 -5.24
C THR A 221 12.91 -21.07 -4.56
N GLY A 222 12.23 -20.11 -3.90
CA GLY A 222 12.84 -18.86 -3.44
C GLY A 222 13.50 -18.05 -4.57
N ALA A 223 13.36 -18.53 -5.80
CA ALA A 223 13.93 -17.96 -6.98
C ALA A 223 12.87 -17.04 -7.56
N THR A 224 13.20 -15.76 -7.64
CA THR A 224 12.77 -14.98 -8.81
C THR A 224 13.05 -15.89 -10.00
N LEU A 225 12.07 -16.19 -10.84
CA LEU A 225 12.36 -16.78 -12.15
C LEU A 225 13.25 -15.77 -12.89
N LYS A 226 14.57 -15.84 -12.65
CA LYS A 226 15.58 -15.57 -13.65
C LYS A 226 15.48 -16.72 -14.63
N ALA A 227 14.36 -16.79 -15.34
CA ALA A 227 14.40 -17.46 -16.62
C ALA A 227 15.45 -16.66 -17.42
N ASN A 228 16.60 -17.30 -17.63
CA ASN A 228 17.65 -16.91 -18.58
C ASN A 228 18.12 -15.44 -18.52
N ALA A 229 18.56 -15.00 -17.33
CA ALA A 229 19.30 -13.74 -17.15
C ALA A 229 20.80 -14.01 -16.93
N SER A 230 21.48 -14.51 -17.97
CA SER A 230 22.95 -14.60 -18.00
C SER A 230 23.50 -14.11 -19.34
N THR A 231 23.01 -12.98 -19.83
CA THR A 231 23.80 -12.06 -20.66
C THR A 231 23.16 -10.69 -20.52
N VAL A 232 23.97 -9.68 -20.21
CA VAL A 232 23.58 -8.27 -20.26
C VAL A 232 23.17 -7.96 -21.69
N SER A 233 21.86 -7.96 -21.96
CA SER A 233 21.26 -7.56 -23.22
C SER A 233 19.79 -7.18 -22.99
N THR A 234 19.37 -6.16 -23.69
CA THR A 234 18.11 -5.41 -23.64
C THR A 234 16.87 -6.24 -23.98
N THR A 235 16.61 -7.32 -23.25
CA THR A 235 15.38 -8.11 -23.40
C THR A 235 14.89 -8.56 -22.03
N GLN A 236 14.16 -7.67 -21.35
CA GLN A 236 13.25 -8.09 -20.29
C GLN A 236 12.31 -9.15 -20.91
N VAL A 237 12.36 -10.40 -20.44
CA VAL A 237 11.32 -11.40 -20.71
C VAL A 237 10.10 -11.08 -19.83
N GLY A 238 9.67 -9.81 -19.88
CA GLY A 238 8.53 -9.25 -19.19
C GLY A 238 7.69 -8.49 -20.19
N SER A 239 6.37 -8.55 -20.05
CA SER A 239 5.45 -7.90 -20.99
C SER A 239 5.72 -6.39 -21.09
N SER A 240 5.58 -5.83 -22.31
CA SER A 240 5.78 -4.40 -22.57
C SER A 240 4.91 -3.54 -21.65
N GLU A 241 5.36 -2.32 -21.34
CA GLU A 241 4.56 -1.38 -20.54
C GLU A 241 3.17 -1.16 -21.13
N GLU A 242 3.07 -1.02 -22.45
CA GLU A 242 1.81 -0.92 -23.19
C GLU A 242 0.87 -2.10 -22.88
N THR A 243 1.39 -3.33 -22.95
CA THR A 243 0.62 -4.55 -22.66
C THR A 243 0.19 -4.57 -21.19
N ARG A 244 1.07 -4.16 -20.27
CA ARG A 244 0.77 -4.06 -18.83
C ARG A 244 -0.28 -3.01 -18.51
N LEU A 245 -0.29 -1.88 -19.23
CA LEU A 245 -1.31 -0.85 -19.10
C LEU A 245 -2.64 -1.29 -19.72
N ARG A 246 -2.61 -1.94 -20.89
CA ARG A 246 -3.81 -2.52 -21.54
C ARG A 246 -4.49 -3.57 -20.66
N TYR A 247 -3.71 -4.44 -20.02
CA TYR A 247 -4.19 -5.48 -19.12
C TYR A 247 -3.88 -5.16 -17.66
N ARG A 248 -4.03 -3.89 -17.26
CA ARG A 248 -3.67 -3.42 -15.92
C ARG A 248 -4.35 -4.20 -14.80
N PHE A 249 -5.57 -4.67 -15.02
CA PHE A 249 -6.31 -5.51 -14.06
C PHE A 249 -5.59 -6.84 -13.72
N LEU A 250 -4.80 -7.39 -14.66
CA LEU A 250 -3.95 -8.56 -14.42
C LEU A 250 -2.61 -8.15 -13.82
N ASP A 251 -1.97 -7.09 -14.33
CA ASP A 251 -0.69 -6.58 -13.81
C ASP A 251 -0.82 -6.20 -12.32
N LEU A 252 -1.96 -5.64 -11.92
CA LEU A 252 -2.30 -5.34 -10.53
C LEU A 252 -2.30 -6.56 -9.60
N ARG A 253 -2.33 -7.80 -10.10
CA ARG A 253 -2.19 -9.00 -9.25
C ARG A 253 -0.75 -9.23 -8.77
N ARG A 254 0.23 -8.55 -9.34
CA ARG A 254 1.65 -8.72 -8.99
C ARG A 254 1.96 -8.11 -7.61
N PRO A 255 2.74 -8.79 -6.75
CA PRO A 255 3.04 -8.33 -5.40
C PRO A 255 3.62 -6.90 -5.29
N PRO A 256 4.53 -6.44 -6.19
CA PRO A 256 5.06 -5.08 -6.10
C PRO A 256 3.98 -4.00 -6.24
N LEU A 257 3.03 -4.18 -7.16
CA LEU A 257 1.94 -3.22 -7.40
C LEU A 257 0.88 -3.27 -6.30
N GLN A 258 0.51 -4.47 -5.84
CA GLN A 258 -0.34 -4.63 -4.66
C GLN A 258 0.25 -3.90 -3.44
N SER A 259 1.54 -4.13 -3.18
CA SER A 259 2.26 -3.51 -2.06
C SER A 259 2.31 -1.98 -2.20
N ALA A 260 2.52 -1.46 -3.41
CA ALA A 260 2.51 -0.01 -3.66
C ALA A 260 1.12 0.61 -3.39
N LEU A 261 0.04 -0.02 -3.85
CA LEU A 261 -1.32 0.46 -3.62
C LEU A 261 -1.73 0.39 -2.14
N ILE A 262 -1.41 -0.73 -1.47
CA ILE A 262 -1.68 -0.89 -0.03
C ILE A 262 -0.88 0.15 0.77
N ARG A 263 0.39 0.38 0.41
CA ARG A 263 1.22 1.41 1.04
C ARG A 263 0.65 2.81 0.81
N ARG A 264 0.19 3.13 -0.41
CA ARG A 264 -0.50 4.40 -0.70
C ARG A 264 -1.72 4.59 0.19
N HIS A 265 -2.55 3.56 0.35
CA HIS A 265 -3.68 3.60 1.28
C HIS A 265 -3.24 3.86 2.72
N GLN A 266 -2.21 3.15 3.21
CA GLN A 266 -1.68 3.34 4.57
C GLN A 266 -1.16 4.77 4.79
N VAL A 267 -0.46 5.34 3.80
CA VAL A 267 -0.01 6.74 3.82
C VAL A 267 -1.20 7.68 3.91
N SER A 268 -2.23 7.51 3.07
CA SER A 268 -3.43 8.36 3.12
C SER A 268 -4.15 8.27 4.48
N MET A 269 -4.24 7.09 5.07
CA MET A 269 -4.83 6.92 6.41
C MET A 269 -3.97 7.55 7.51
N ALA A 270 -2.65 7.46 7.41
CA ALA A 270 -1.74 8.09 8.35
C ALA A 270 -1.85 9.63 8.29
N VAL A 271 -1.90 10.21 7.10
CA VAL A 271 -2.13 11.64 6.89
C VAL A 271 -3.44 12.09 7.55
N ARG A 272 -4.55 11.38 7.28
CA ARG A 272 -5.85 11.70 7.89
C ARG A 272 -5.80 11.68 9.41
N ARG A 273 -5.23 10.63 10.00
CA ARG A 273 -5.13 10.49 11.47
C ARG A 273 -4.33 11.62 12.10
N VAL A 274 -3.18 11.94 11.52
CA VAL A 274 -2.32 13.02 12.05
C VAL A 274 -3.03 14.38 11.95
N LEU A 275 -3.70 14.65 10.84
CA LEU A 275 -4.40 15.93 10.65
C LEU A 275 -5.65 16.05 11.54
N ASP A 276 -6.40 14.96 11.71
CA ASP A 276 -7.52 14.86 12.66
C ASP A 276 -7.06 15.11 14.11
N GLU A 277 -5.97 14.46 14.55
CA GLU A 277 -5.35 14.68 15.87
C GLU A 277 -4.87 16.12 16.08
N LEU A 278 -4.52 16.84 15.00
CA LEU A 278 -4.12 18.25 15.00
C LEU A 278 -5.30 19.23 14.85
N GLY A 279 -6.53 18.73 14.86
CA GLY A 279 -7.76 19.52 14.80
C GLY A 279 -8.09 20.06 13.41
N PHE A 280 -7.52 19.48 12.35
CA PHE A 280 -7.92 19.81 10.98
C PHE A 280 -9.21 19.09 10.61
N ILE A 281 -10.04 19.75 9.79
CA ILE A 281 -11.28 19.17 9.26
C ILE A 281 -11.10 18.81 7.79
N GLU A 282 -11.45 17.58 7.41
CA GLU A 282 -11.46 17.14 6.01
C GLU A 282 -12.69 17.74 5.32
N ILE A 283 -12.51 18.69 4.40
CA ILE A 283 -13.62 19.34 3.67
C ILE A 283 -13.44 19.09 2.17
N GLU A 284 -14.49 18.64 1.50
CA GLU A 284 -14.46 18.44 0.06
C GLU A 284 -14.79 19.74 -0.68
N THR A 285 -13.93 20.12 -1.63
CA THR A 285 -14.14 21.29 -2.50
C THR A 285 -14.61 20.88 -3.90
N PRO A 286 -15.43 21.70 -4.59
CA PRO A 286 -15.91 21.41 -5.94
C PRO A 286 -14.78 21.19 -6.97
N ILE A 287 -15.03 20.26 -7.91
CA ILE A 287 -14.13 19.98 -9.06
C ILE A 287 -14.53 20.78 -10.30
N LEU A 288 -15.81 21.12 -10.50
CA LEU A 288 -16.23 21.93 -11.64
C LEU A 288 -16.18 23.40 -11.25
N THR A 289 -15.09 24.08 -11.59
CA THR A 289 -14.83 25.47 -11.19
C THR A 289 -14.94 26.42 -12.38
N ARG A 290 -14.90 27.72 -12.10
CA ARG A 290 -14.65 28.71 -13.15
C ARG A 290 -13.18 28.62 -13.56
N ALA A 291 -12.91 28.77 -14.86
CA ALA A 291 -11.54 28.92 -15.35
C ALA A 291 -10.87 30.13 -14.71
N THR A 292 -9.70 29.91 -14.13
CA THR A 292 -8.86 30.95 -13.55
C THR A 292 -7.60 31.00 -14.37
N PRO A 293 -7.13 32.18 -14.81
CA PRO A 293 -5.84 32.30 -15.48
C PRO A 293 -4.70 32.09 -14.46
N GLU A 294 -4.58 30.87 -13.94
CA GLU A 294 -3.45 30.39 -13.15
C GLU A 294 -2.31 29.93 -14.08
N GLY A 295 -1.17 29.58 -13.50
CA GLY A 295 0.09 29.37 -14.23
C GLY A 295 0.15 28.20 -15.21
N ALA A 296 -0.81 27.26 -15.19
CA ALA A 296 -0.91 26.15 -16.15
C ALA A 296 -2.23 26.20 -16.94
N ARG A 297 -2.37 25.37 -17.98
CA ARG A 297 -3.63 25.24 -18.72
C ARG A 297 -4.61 24.34 -17.97
N ASP A 298 -5.89 24.72 -18.04
CA ASP A 298 -7.00 23.98 -17.43
C ASP A 298 -7.64 23.01 -18.43
N TYR A 299 -8.06 21.84 -17.95
CA TYR A 299 -9.01 21.02 -18.69
C TYR A 299 -10.40 21.65 -18.66
N LEU A 300 -11.04 21.73 -19.82
CA LEU A 300 -12.38 22.32 -19.97
C LEU A 300 -13.47 21.26 -20.03
N VAL A 301 -14.57 21.52 -19.34
CA VAL A 301 -15.78 20.68 -19.36
C VAL A 301 -16.96 21.52 -19.86
N PRO A 302 -17.50 21.26 -21.07
CA PRO A 302 -18.59 22.06 -21.62
C PRO A 302 -19.87 21.91 -20.81
N SER A 303 -20.57 23.03 -20.57
CA SER A 303 -21.85 23.02 -19.88
C SER A 303 -22.99 22.75 -20.87
N ARG A 304 -23.77 21.69 -20.62
CA ARG A 304 -24.99 21.39 -21.39
C ARG A 304 -26.06 22.47 -21.18
N VAL A 305 -26.17 22.98 -19.95
CA VAL A 305 -27.24 23.93 -19.54
C VAL A 305 -26.92 25.34 -19.99
N HIS A 306 -25.67 25.76 -19.89
CA HIS A 306 -25.24 27.10 -20.26
C HIS A 306 -24.45 27.04 -21.57
N ARG A 307 -25.16 27.16 -22.70
CA ARG A 307 -24.56 27.13 -24.04
C ARG A 307 -23.46 28.20 -24.17
N GLY A 308 -22.32 27.81 -24.75
CA GLY A 308 -21.16 28.68 -24.90
C GLY A 308 -20.43 28.98 -23.58
N LYS A 309 -20.66 28.21 -22.52
CA LYS A 309 -19.91 28.28 -21.26
C LYS A 309 -19.31 26.93 -20.90
N TRP A 310 -18.19 26.97 -20.19
CA TRP A 310 -17.41 25.81 -19.77
C TRP A 310 -17.07 25.92 -18.28
N TYR A 311 -16.95 24.77 -17.65
CA TYR A 311 -16.23 24.62 -16.39
C TYR A 311 -14.76 24.33 -16.67
N ALA A 312 -13.93 24.58 -15.67
CA ALA A 312 -12.53 24.18 -15.63
C ALA A 312 -12.33 23.16 -14.51
N LEU A 313 -11.42 22.21 -14.71
CA LEU A 313 -10.96 21.33 -13.64
C LEU A 313 -9.82 22.00 -12.87
N PRO A 314 -9.82 21.99 -11.52
CA PRO A 314 -8.88 22.75 -10.72
C PRO A 314 -7.48 22.15 -10.73
N GLN A 315 -6.49 23.03 -10.85
CA GLN A 315 -5.07 22.67 -10.67
C GLN A 315 -4.72 22.43 -9.20
N SER A 316 -5.48 23.05 -8.29
CA SER A 316 -5.45 22.87 -6.85
C SER A 316 -6.70 23.53 -6.21
N PRO A 317 -7.10 23.16 -4.98
CA PRO A 317 -8.22 23.80 -4.28
C PRO A 317 -7.84 25.17 -3.68
N GLN A 318 -6.91 25.90 -4.29
CA GLN A 318 -6.26 27.09 -3.72
C GLN A 318 -7.24 28.22 -3.38
N LEU A 319 -8.22 28.51 -4.25
CA LEU A 319 -9.21 29.54 -3.98
C LEU A 319 -10.20 29.09 -2.90
N TYR A 320 -10.61 27.82 -2.92
CA TYR A 320 -11.59 27.29 -1.96
C TYR A 320 -11.02 27.23 -0.54
N LYS A 321 -9.78 26.78 -0.36
CA LYS A 321 -9.18 26.76 0.98
C LYS A 321 -9.04 28.15 1.58
N GLN A 322 -8.77 29.17 0.76
CA GLN A 322 -8.76 30.56 1.20
C GLN A 322 -10.17 31.03 1.60
N LEU A 323 -11.21 30.69 0.82
CA LEU A 323 -12.59 30.98 1.20
C LEU A 323 -12.99 30.28 2.50
N LEU A 324 -12.51 29.05 2.74
CA LEU A 324 -12.74 28.33 3.99
C LEU A 324 -12.09 29.05 5.18
N MET A 325 -10.86 29.58 5.02
CA MET A 325 -10.23 30.39 6.07
C MET A 325 -11.05 31.64 6.37
N VAL A 326 -11.52 32.36 5.34
CA VAL A 326 -12.40 33.53 5.50
C VAL A 326 -13.73 33.15 6.16
N GLY A 327 -14.26 31.98 5.84
CA GLY A 327 -15.48 31.43 6.42
C GLY A 327 -15.35 30.92 7.86
N GLY A 328 -14.18 31.07 8.49
CA GLY A 328 -13.94 30.70 9.88
C GLY A 328 -13.53 29.24 10.10
N MET A 329 -13.23 28.48 9.04
CA MET A 329 -12.64 27.15 9.17
C MET A 329 -11.16 27.31 9.49
N ASP A 330 -10.82 27.31 10.79
CA ASP A 330 -9.46 27.62 11.25
C ASP A 330 -8.39 26.66 10.70
N ARG A 331 -8.74 25.38 10.48
CA ARG A 331 -7.83 24.32 10.02
C ARG A 331 -8.52 23.40 9.01
N TYR A 332 -8.10 23.50 7.77
CA TYR A 332 -8.64 22.75 6.64
C TYR A 332 -7.62 21.77 6.10
N PHE A 333 -8.07 20.57 5.74
CA PHE A 333 -7.30 19.72 4.85
C PHE A 333 -8.19 18.97 3.84
N GLN A 334 -7.59 18.52 2.75
CA GLN A 334 -8.23 17.65 1.78
C GLN A 334 -7.17 16.82 1.05
N ILE A 335 -7.43 15.53 0.85
CA ILE A 335 -6.70 14.72 -0.14
C ILE A 335 -7.37 14.91 -1.50
N ALA A 336 -7.03 16.03 -2.16
CA ALA A 336 -7.72 16.53 -3.34
C ALA A 336 -7.23 15.88 -4.64
N ARG A 337 -8.12 15.82 -5.64
CA ARG A 337 -7.74 15.50 -7.02
C ARG A 337 -7.50 16.79 -7.80
N CYS A 338 -6.37 16.84 -8.48
CA CYS A 338 -5.90 18.00 -9.21
C CYS A 338 -5.62 17.62 -10.67
N PHE A 339 -5.80 18.59 -11.57
CA PHE A 339 -5.71 18.39 -13.01
C PHE A 339 -4.83 19.46 -13.64
N ARG A 340 -3.96 19.07 -14.57
CA ARG A 340 -3.11 20.02 -15.33
C ARG A 340 -3.01 19.58 -16.78
N ASP A 341 -3.34 20.49 -17.70
CA ASP A 341 -3.23 20.25 -19.15
C ASP A 341 -1.85 20.68 -19.67
N GLU A 342 -0.82 19.97 -19.20
CA GLU A 342 0.58 20.16 -19.55
C GLU A 342 1.15 18.93 -20.26
N ASP A 343 2.27 19.12 -20.98
CA ASP A 343 2.98 18.00 -21.61
C ASP A 343 3.40 16.95 -20.58
N LEU A 344 3.14 15.69 -20.91
CA LEU A 344 3.45 14.56 -20.05
C LEU A 344 4.96 14.40 -19.87
N ARG A 345 5.36 14.06 -18.65
CA ARG A 345 6.73 13.70 -18.29
C ARG A 345 6.69 12.40 -17.48
N GLN A 346 7.85 11.77 -17.29
CA GLN A 346 7.95 10.51 -16.55
C GLN A 346 7.31 10.58 -15.14
N ASP A 347 7.36 11.75 -14.52
CA ASP A 347 6.87 12.03 -13.16
C ASP A 347 5.61 12.92 -13.15
N ARG A 348 5.00 13.18 -14.32
CA ARG A 348 3.87 14.10 -14.47
C ARG A 348 2.70 13.43 -15.18
N GLN A 349 1.63 13.24 -14.42
CA GLN A 349 0.34 12.75 -14.92
C GLN A 349 -0.65 13.92 -15.02
N PRO A 350 -1.59 13.88 -15.97
CA PRO A 350 -2.56 14.96 -16.18
C PRO A 350 -3.53 15.06 -14.99
N GLU A 351 -3.77 13.94 -14.32
CA GLU A 351 -4.51 13.83 -13.07
C GLU A 351 -3.56 13.34 -11.97
N PHE A 352 -3.52 14.05 -10.85
CA PHE A 352 -2.71 13.68 -9.69
C PHE A 352 -3.40 14.04 -8.38
N THR A 353 -2.97 13.40 -7.29
CA THR A 353 -3.54 13.59 -5.95
C THR A 353 -2.61 14.45 -5.12
N GLN A 354 -3.16 15.47 -4.47
CA GLN A 354 -2.44 16.37 -3.57
C GLN A 354 -3.00 16.24 -2.15
N VAL A 355 -2.13 16.28 -1.15
CA VAL A 355 -2.55 16.55 0.23
C VAL A 355 -2.51 18.07 0.37
N ASP A 356 -3.69 18.69 0.40
CA ASP A 356 -3.83 20.13 0.53
C ASP A 356 -4.24 20.48 1.95
N LEU A 357 -3.65 21.53 2.51
CA LEU A 357 -3.93 22.02 3.86
C LEU A 357 -3.82 23.54 3.90
N GLU A 358 -4.58 24.15 4.79
CA GLU A 358 -4.57 25.58 5.06
C GLU A 358 -4.96 25.84 6.52
N MET A 359 -4.38 26.89 7.12
CA MET A 359 -4.63 27.25 8.53
C MET A 359 -4.77 28.76 8.67
N SER A 360 -5.64 29.20 9.59
CA SER A 360 -5.81 30.60 9.97
C SER A 360 -4.89 30.98 11.13
N PHE A 361 -4.58 32.27 11.24
CA PHE A 361 -3.77 32.86 12.32
C PHE A 361 -2.35 32.27 12.51
N VAL A 362 -1.80 31.66 11.46
CA VAL A 362 -0.42 31.14 11.46
C VAL A 362 0.56 32.12 10.80
N ARG A 363 1.83 32.02 11.17
CA ARG A 363 2.94 32.64 10.42
C ARG A 363 3.83 31.53 9.89
N ALA A 364 4.55 31.81 8.81
CA ALA A 364 5.66 30.96 8.39
C ALA A 364 6.68 30.92 9.54
N GLY A 365 6.70 29.81 10.28
CA GLY A 365 7.68 29.59 11.32
C GLY A 365 9.05 29.44 10.66
N ARG A 366 10.06 30.19 11.14
CA ARG A 366 11.42 29.66 11.05
C ARG A 366 11.46 28.46 11.99
N CYS A 367 11.89 27.30 11.50
CA CYS A 367 12.33 26.22 12.37
C CYS A 367 13.58 26.71 13.12
N ASP A 368 13.40 27.49 14.18
CA ASP A 368 14.47 27.78 15.11
C ASP A 368 14.77 26.48 15.84
N ALA A 369 15.91 25.87 15.50
CA ALA A 369 16.38 24.58 15.99
C ALA A 369 16.55 24.50 17.53
N GLY A 370 16.15 25.52 18.29
CA GLY A 370 16.32 25.63 19.73
C GLY A 370 15.04 25.79 20.57
N ARG A 371 13.85 26.02 19.99
CA ARG A 371 12.61 26.10 20.77
C ARG A 371 11.63 25.03 20.31
N ARG A 372 11.25 24.15 21.24
CA ARG A 372 10.10 23.24 21.11
C ARG A 372 8.80 24.06 21.05
N ALA A 373 8.59 24.82 19.99
CA ALA A 373 7.29 25.37 19.68
C ALA A 373 6.54 24.29 18.88
N ARG A 374 5.37 23.91 19.40
CA ARG A 374 4.35 23.19 18.65
C ARG A 374 3.89 24.17 17.57
N CYS A 375 4.40 24.02 16.35
CA CYS A 375 3.95 24.78 15.19
C CYS A 375 3.01 23.89 14.39
#